data_AF-A0A062V8I8-F1
#
_entry.id   AF-A0A062V8I8-F1
#
_cell.length_a   1.000
_cell.length_b   1.000
_cell.length_c   1.000
_cell.angle_alpha   90.00
_cell.angle_beta   90.00
_cell.angle_gamma   90.00
#
_symmetry.space_group_name_H-M   'P 1'
#
loop_
_entity.id
_entity.type
_entity.pdbx_description
1 polymer ?
#
loop_
_entity_poly.entity_id
_entity_poly.type
_entity_poly.pdbx_seq_one_letter_code
_entity_poly.pdbx_strand_id
1 'polypeptide(L)'
;MPAEKVPGWIKQVLMPELSEIKGELRAINTRIDSTNSRIDSTNSRIDSLRNETKTEIDSLRNEIKMEIASLRTEMTVKFDSLEKRIPVIEKITALEHKIADLEKRLAAAET
;
A
#
# COMPACT_ATOMS: atom_id res chain seq x y z
N MET A 1 -12.57 77.37 4.13
CA MET A 1 -11.42 76.98 3.30
C MET A 1 -11.93 76.71 1.88
N PRO A 2 -11.40 77.36 0.83
CA PRO A 2 -11.85 77.11 -0.53
C PRO A 2 -11.38 75.72 -0.96
N ALA A 3 -12.25 74.92 -1.58
CA ALA A 3 -11.90 73.59 -2.05
C ALA A 3 -10.82 73.70 -3.14
N GLU A 4 -9.63 73.20 -2.85
CA GLU A 4 -8.54 73.10 -3.82
C GLU A 4 -9.00 72.23 -4.99
N LYS A 5 -9.15 72.86 -6.17
CA LYS A 5 -9.55 72.15 -7.39
C LYS A 5 -8.37 71.30 -7.86
N VAL A 6 -8.59 69.99 -7.97
CA VAL A 6 -7.62 69.06 -8.58
C VAL A 6 -7.17 69.60 -9.95
N PRO A 7 -5.86 69.82 -10.18
CA PRO A 7 -5.31 70.29 -11.44
C PRO A 7 -5.77 69.46 -12.66
N GLY A 8 -6.00 70.13 -13.80
CA GLY A 8 -6.54 69.49 -15.01
C GLY A 8 -5.68 68.34 -15.54
N TRP A 9 -4.35 68.46 -15.45
CA TRP A 9 -3.42 67.41 -15.89
C TRP A 9 -3.55 66.12 -15.08
N ILE A 10 -3.90 66.21 -13.78
CA ILE A 10 -4.17 65.04 -12.94
C ILE A 10 -5.43 64.31 -13.45
N LYS A 11 -6.47 65.06 -13.83
CA LYS A 11 -7.71 64.47 -14.37
C LYS A 11 -7.53 63.84 -15.75
N GLN A 12 -6.70 64.44 -16.60
CA GLN A 12 -6.51 63.98 -17.98
C GLN A 12 -5.51 62.82 -18.09
N VAL A 13 -4.47 62.82 -17.26
CA VAL A 13 -3.35 61.87 -17.39
C VAL A 13 -3.39 60.79 -16.31
N LEU A 14 -3.59 61.16 -15.03
CA LEU A 14 -3.50 60.20 -13.93
C LEU A 14 -4.79 59.42 -13.69
N MET A 15 -5.96 60.03 -13.95
CA MET A 15 -7.26 59.39 -13.71
C MET A 15 -7.50 58.11 -14.54
N PRO A 16 -7.14 58.07 -15.85
CA PRO A 16 -7.24 56.86 -16.66
C PRO A 16 -6.34 55.73 -16.14
N GLU A 17 -5.06 56.02 -15.90
CA GLU A 17 -4.05 55.07 -15.37
C GLU A 17 -4.50 54.45 -14.03
N LEU A 18 -5.01 55.27 -13.11
CA LEU A 18 -5.55 54.79 -11.83
C LEU A 18 -6.77 53.87 -12.01
N SER A 19 -7.60 54.14 -13.01
CA SER A 19 -8.77 53.32 -13.31
C SER A 19 -8.36 51.98 -13.91
N GLU A 20 -7.34 51.96 -14.76
CA GLU A 20 -6.75 50.76 -15.34
C GLU A 20 -6.08 49.90 -14.26
N ILE A 21 -5.21 50.47 -13.43
CA ILE A 21 -4.56 49.78 -12.30
C ILE A 21 -5.62 49.17 -11.37
N LYS A 22 -6.70 49.89 -11.07
CA LYS A 22 -7.82 49.35 -10.26
C LYS A 22 -8.49 48.16 -10.95
N GLY A 23 -8.61 48.16 -12.27
CA GLY A 23 -9.12 47.05 -13.07
C GLY A 23 -8.20 45.84 -13.00
N GLU A 24 -6.90 46.04 -13.20
CA GLU A 24 -5.89 44.98 -13.10
C GLU A 24 -5.82 44.36 -11.70
N LEU A 25 -5.87 45.18 -10.65
CA LEU A 25 -5.92 44.70 -9.26
C LEU A 25 -7.14 43.82 -9.00
N ARG A 26 -8.31 44.17 -9.55
CA ARG A 26 -9.51 43.32 -9.45
C ARG A 26 -9.30 42.00 -10.19
N ALA A 27 -8.75 42.04 -11.40
CA ALA A 27 -8.47 40.83 -12.18
C ALA A 27 -7.45 39.92 -11.48
N ILE A 28 -6.41 40.50 -10.87
CA ILE A 28 -5.43 39.78 -10.07
C ILE A 28 -6.09 39.11 -8.86
N ASN A 29 -6.92 39.83 -8.10
CA ASN A 29 -7.64 39.25 -6.97
C ASN A 29 -8.50 38.05 -7.39
N THR A 30 -9.26 38.16 -8.49
CA THR A 30 -10.04 37.04 -9.02
C THR A 30 -9.16 35.85 -9.41
N ARG A 31 -7.99 36.09 -10.00
CA ARG A 31 -7.03 35.02 -10.34
C ARG A 31 -6.42 34.37 -9.10
N ILE A 32 -6.17 35.14 -8.05
CA ILE A 32 -5.69 34.64 -6.75
C ILE A 32 -6.76 33.73 -6.13
N ASP A 33 -8.02 34.17 -6.07
CA ASP A 33 -9.13 33.38 -5.53
C ASP A 33 -9.33 32.06 -6.27
N SER A 34 -9.23 32.11 -7.62
CA SER A 34 -9.28 30.91 -8.46
C SER A 34 -8.10 29.97 -8.19
N THR A 35 -6.90 30.52 -7.99
CA THR A 35 -5.70 29.72 -7.69
C THR A 35 -5.80 29.08 -6.30
N ASN A 36 -6.27 29.81 -5.30
CA ASN A 36 -6.50 29.28 -3.95
C ASN A 36 -7.52 28.13 -3.98
N SER A 37 -8.64 28.31 -4.68
CA SER A 37 -9.63 27.23 -4.87
C SER A 37 -9.02 25.97 -5.52
N ARG A 38 -8.12 26.13 -6.50
CA ARG A 38 -7.41 25.02 -7.14
C ARG A 38 -6.42 24.34 -6.20
N ILE A 39 -5.75 25.11 -5.34
CA ILE A 39 -4.84 24.60 -4.31
C ILE A 39 -5.64 23.78 -3.30
N ASP A 40 -6.76 24.29 -2.80
CA ASP A 40 -7.61 23.58 -1.83
C ASP A 40 -8.15 22.26 -2.40
N SER A 41 -8.58 22.27 -3.66
CA SER A 41 -9.02 21.06 -4.37
C SER A 41 -7.87 20.06 -4.55
N THR A 42 -6.66 20.54 -4.86
CA THR A 42 -5.48 19.68 -5.01
C THR A 42 -5.08 19.06 -3.68
N ASN A 43 -5.06 19.84 -2.60
CA ASN A 43 -4.77 19.35 -1.24
C ASN A 43 -5.77 18.27 -0.82
N SER A 44 -7.07 18.51 -1.05
CA SER A 44 -8.12 17.52 -0.76
C SER A 44 -7.92 16.21 -1.53
N ARG A 45 -7.51 16.28 -2.81
CA ARG A 45 -7.19 15.09 -3.62
C ARG A 45 -5.96 14.36 -3.10
N ILE A 46 -4.92 15.08 -2.68
CA ILE A 46 -3.71 14.50 -2.09
C ILE A 46 -4.05 13.77 -0.79
N ASP A 47 -4.84 14.38 0.09
CA ASP A 47 -5.26 13.76 1.36
C ASP A 47 -6.10 12.50 1.12
N SER A 48 -7.01 12.53 0.15
CA SER A 48 -7.80 11.36 -0.24
C SER A 48 -6.91 10.22 -0.74
N LEU A 49 -6.00 10.49 -1.69
CA LEU A 49 -5.08 9.48 -2.23
C LEU A 49 -4.17 8.91 -1.16
N ARG A 50 -3.69 9.75 -0.23
CA ARG A 50 -2.88 9.32 0.91
C ARG A 50 -3.65 8.35 1.81
N ASN A 51 -4.90 8.65 2.12
CA ASN A 51 -5.74 7.82 2.98
C ASN A 51 -6.12 6.49 2.31
N GLU A 52 -6.48 6.53 1.03
CA GLU A 52 -6.77 5.33 0.22
C GLU A 52 -5.54 4.42 0.15
N THR A 53 -4.39 4.96 -0.25
CA THR A 53 -3.12 4.21 -0.34
C THR A 53 -2.74 3.61 1.01
N LYS A 54 -2.89 4.37 2.12
CA LYS A 54 -2.61 3.86 3.45
C LYS A 54 -3.52 2.68 3.82
N THR A 55 -4.81 2.80 3.52
CA THR A 55 -5.80 1.77 3.82
C THR A 55 -5.55 0.49 3.02
N GLU A 56 -5.27 0.62 1.73
CA GLU A 56 -4.94 -0.51 0.86
C GLU A 56 -3.67 -1.24 1.31
N ILE A 57 -2.60 -0.49 1.62
CA ILE A 57 -1.35 -1.07 2.14
C ILE A 57 -1.58 -1.81 3.46
N ASP A 58 -2.34 -1.22 4.38
CA ASP A 58 -2.62 -1.84 5.68
C ASP A 58 -3.50 -3.09 5.50
N SER A 59 -4.44 -3.10 4.56
CA SER A 59 -5.25 -4.27 4.19
C SER A 59 -4.39 -5.41 3.62
N LEU A 60 -3.58 -5.12 2.60
CA LEU A 60 -2.70 -6.10 1.95
C LEU A 60 -1.68 -6.69 2.94
N ARG A 61 -1.13 -5.88 3.85
CA ARG A 61 -0.24 -6.38 4.91
C ARG A 61 -0.95 -7.38 5.82
N ASN A 62 -2.20 -7.11 6.20
CA ASN A 62 -2.96 -8.01 7.05
C ASN A 62 -3.30 -9.32 6.34
N GLU A 63 -3.71 -9.25 5.07
CA GLU A 63 -3.98 -10.41 4.23
C GLU A 63 -2.75 -11.32 4.12
N ILE A 64 -1.60 -10.78 3.72
CA ILE A 64 -0.34 -11.52 3.63
C ILE A 64 0.05 -12.14 4.97
N LYS A 65 -0.13 -11.41 6.08
CA LYS A 65 0.18 -11.93 7.42
C LYS A 65 -0.69 -13.14 7.77
N MET A 66 -1.99 -13.10 7.43
CA MET A 66 -2.91 -14.21 7.66
C MET A 66 -2.57 -15.42 6.77
N GLU A 67 -2.29 -15.20 5.50
CA GLU A 67 -1.90 -16.28 4.57
C GLU A 67 -0.61 -16.97 5.02
N ILE A 68 0.42 -16.21 5.42
CA ILE A 68 1.67 -16.77 5.95
C ILE A 68 1.40 -17.58 7.23
N ALA A 69 0.55 -17.10 8.12
CA ALA A 69 0.20 -17.83 9.35
C ALA A 69 -0.56 -19.14 9.05
N SER A 70 -1.47 -19.11 8.08
CA SER A 70 -2.21 -20.28 7.60
C SER A 70 -1.25 -21.32 7.00
N LEU A 71 -0.39 -20.90 6.06
CA LEU A 71 0.61 -21.77 5.43
C LEU A 71 1.56 -22.39 6.46
N ARG A 72 2.03 -21.62 7.43
CA ARG A 72 2.87 -22.14 8.53
C ARG A 72 2.14 -23.21 9.32
N THR A 73 0.88 -22.99 9.66
CA THR A 73 0.05 -23.96 10.41
C THR A 73 -0.13 -25.25 9.60
N GLU A 74 -0.46 -25.13 8.31
CA GLU A 74 -0.62 -26.28 7.42
C GLU A 74 0.69 -27.09 7.29
N MET A 75 1.82 -26.40 7.14
CA MET A 75 3.13 -27.04 7.06
C MET A 75 3.50 -27.76 8.36
N THR A 76 3.26 -27.14 9.52
CA THR A 76 3.48 -27.80 10.82
C THR A 76 2.65 -29.08 10.93
N VAL A 77 1.35 -29.04 10.60
CA VAL A 77 0.49 -30.23 10.65
C VAL A 77 0.98 -31.33 9.71
N LYS A 78 1.40 -30.97 8.49
CA LYS A 78 1.96 -31.93 7.53
C LYS A 78 3.28 -32.52 8.03
N PHE A 79 4.16 -31.72 8.62
CA PHE A 79 5.41 -32.22 9.19
C PHE A 79 5.17 -33.14 10.39
N ASP A 80 4.27 -32.79 11.31
CA ASP A 80 3.90 -33.66 12.43
C ASP A 80 3.33 -35.01 11.94
N SER A 81 2.57 -34.99 10.84
CA SER A 81 2.05 -36.20 10.21
C SER A 81 3.17 -37.06 9.61
N LEU A 82 4.14 -36.45 8.93
CA LEU A 82 5.29 -37.14 8.37
C LEU A 82 6.21 -37.71 9.46
N GLU A 83 6.46 -36.95 10.53
CA GLU A 83 7.26 -37.39 11.68
C GLU A 83 6.68 -38.67 12.30
N LYS A 84 5.35 -38.73 12.46
CA LYS A 84 4.65 -39.94 12.95
C LYS A 84 4.79 -41.16 12.03
N ARG A 85 5.10 -40.97 10.74
CA ARG A 85 5.27 -42.07 9.78
C ARG A 85 6.69 -42.64 9.77
N ILE A 86 7.69 -41.90 10.25
CA ILE A 86 9.09 -42.35 10.28
C ILE A 86 9.25 -43.68 11.05
N PRO A 87 8.69 -43.87 12.26
CA PRO A 87 8.82 -45.14 12.99
C PRO A 87 8.18 -46.33 12.27
N VAL A 88 7.16 -46.10 11.43
CA VAL A 88 6.53 -47.15 10.63
C VAL A 88 7.49 -47.62 9.53
N ILE A 89 8.17 -46.68 8.88
CA ILE A 89 9.18 -46.98 7.86
C ILE A 89 10.35 -47.76 8.48
N GLU A 90 10.85 -47.34 9.65
CA GLU A 90 11.91 -48.06 10.36
C GLU A 90 11.50 -49.51 10.71
N LYS A 91 10.24 -49.72 11.14
CA LYS A 91 9.69 -51.06 11.40
C LYS A 91 9.59 -51.90 10.12
N ILE A 92 9.21 -51.30 8.99
CA ILE A 92 9.16 -51.98 7.69
C ILE A 92 10.56 -52.45 7.29
N THR A 93 11.57 -51.58 7.37
CA THR A 93 12.97 -51.94 7.08
C THR A 93 13.48 -53.07 7.99
N ALA A 94 13.14 -53.04 9.28
CA ALA A 94 13.49 -54.13 10.20
C ALA A 94 12.80 -55.46 9.84
N LEU A 95 11.55 -55.44 9.35
CA LEU A 95 10.84 -56.62 8.90
C LEU A 95 11.43 -57.18 7.60
N GLU A 96 11.78 -56.33 6.64
CA GLU A 96 12.46 -56.72 5.40
C GLU A 96 13.75 -57.50 5.69
N HIS A 97 14.56 -57.04 6.64
CA HIS A 97 15.77 -57.77 7.07
C HIS A 97 15.47 -59.13 7.70
N LYS A 98 14.43 -59.22 8.54
CA LYS A 98 14.03 -60.50 9.15
C LYS A 98 13.51 -61.50 8.11
N ILE A 99 12.75 -61.02 7.12
CA ILE A 99 12.26 -61.85 6.02
C ILE A 99 13.44 -62.42 5.24
N ALA A 100 14.42 -61.59 4.88
CA ALA A 100 15.62 -62.05 4.18
C ALA A 100 16.41 -63.12 4.97
N ASP A 101 16.53 -62.97 6.30
CA ASP A 101 17.18 -63.98 7.16
C ASP A 101 16.37 -65.30 7.20
N LEU A 102 15.05 -65.22 7.31
CA LEU A 102 14.17 -66.38 7.30
C LEU A 102 14.21 -67.12 5.96
N GLU A 103 14.21 -66.40 4.83
CA GLU A 103 14.37 -66.97 3.49
C GLU A 103 15.69 -67.74 3.36
N LYS A 104 16.79 -67.17 3.85
CA LYS A 104 18.10 -67.84 3.86
C LYS A 104 18.10 -69.12 4.71
N ARG A 105 17.47 -69.07 5.89
CA ARG A 105 17.38 -70.22 6.80
C ARG A 105 16.49 -71.33 6.24
N LEU A 106 15.40 -70.98 5.58
CA LEU A 106 14.51 -71.94 4.92
C LEU A 106 15.26 -72.67 3.80
N ALA A 107 15.95 -71.93 2.93
CA ALA A 107 16.75 -72.52 1.86
C ALA A 107 17.81 -73.52 2.38
N ALA A 108 18.43 -73.23 3.54
CA ALA A 108 19.40 -74.11 4.16
C ALA A 108 18.80 -75.35 4.86
N ALA A 109 17.51 -75.32 5.19
CA ALA A 109 16.80 -76.45 5.80
C ALA A 109 16.22 -77.42 4.75
N GLU A 110 16.02 -76.94 3.52
CA GLU A 110 15.52 -77.71 2.37
C GLU A 110 16.63 -78.46 1.62
N THR A 111 17.90 -78.19 1.93
CA THR A 111 19.10 -78.89 1.42
C THR A 111 19.57 -79.99 2.36
#